data_AF-A0A1F5RFK5-F1
#
_entry.id   AF-A0A1F5RFK5-F1
#
_cell.length_a   1.000
_cell.length_b   1.000
_cell.length_c   1.000
_cell.angle_alpha   90.00
_cell.angle_beta   90.00
_cell.angle_gamma   90.00
#
_symmetry.space_group_name_H-M   'P 1'
#
loop_
_entity.id
_entity.type
_entity.pdbx_description
1 polymer ?
#
loop_
_entity_poly.entity_id
_entity_poly.type
_entity_poly.pdbx_seq_one_letter_code
_entity_poly.pdbx_strand_id
1 'polypeptide(L)'
;MPPRTRQRIRLARWIAVAADVLQIGLMPVFVAGGFSWVNDALDVAVAATMVILLGWHVAFLPTLVAELIPFVDLFPTWTVAVFAVTRGGAPPAPGVGPSKPA
;
A
#
# COMPACT_ATOMS: atom_id res chain seq x y z
N MET A 1 3.44 -18.46 -7.18
CA MET A 1 3.09 -17.05 -7.46
C MET A 1 4.21 -16.47 -8.33
N PRO A 2 3.92 -15.89 -9.51
CA PRO A 2 4.97 -15.36 -10.39
C PRO A 2 5.76 -14.24 -9.68
N PRO A 3 7.08 -14.10 -9.94
CA PRO A 3 7.93 -13.10 -9.29
C PRO A 3 7.38 -11.68 -9.45
N ARG A 4 7.36 -10.87 -8.37
CA ARG A 4 6.93 -9.47 -8.46
C ARG A 4 7.93 -8.66 -9.29
N THR A 5 7.50 -8.14 -10.44
CA THR A 5 8.34 -7.28 -11.27
C THR A 5 8.47 -5.89 -10.64
N ARG A 6 9.59 -5.20 -10.89
CA ARG A 6 9.81 -3.82 -10.41
C ARG A 6 8.70 -2.86 -10.83
N GLN A 7 8.07 -3.09 -11.99
CA GLN A 7 6.94 -2.30 -12.47
C GLN A 7 5.69 -2.46 -11.59
N ARG A 8 5.34 -3.69 -11.18
CA ARG A 8 4.19 -3.93 -10.28
C ARG A 8 4.38 -3.24 -8.92
N ILE A 9 5.61 -3.26 -8.38
CA ILE A 9 5.94 -2.56 -7.13
C ILE A 9 5.79 -1.04 -7.28
N ARG A 10 6.28 -0.46 -8.38
CA ARG A 10 6.12 0.98 -8.64
C ARG A 10 4.66 1.38 -8.77
N LEU A 11 3.87 0.57 -9.50
CA LEU A 11 2.44 0.79 -9.65
C LEU A 11 1.72 0.75 -8.30
N ALA A 12 1.99 -0.26 -7.47
CA ALA A 12 1.39 -0.37 -6.13
C ALA A 12 1.71 0.84 -5.25
N ARG A 13 2.96 1.34 -5.28
CA ARG A 13 3.35 2.55 -4.53
C ARG A 13 2.60 3.80 -5.00
N TRP A 14 2.45 3.98 -6.31
CA TRP A 14 1.70 5.13 -6.84
C TRP A 14 0.22 5.08 -6.48
N ILE A 15 -0.41 3.89 -6.55
CA ILE A 15 -1.81 3.71 -6.15
C ILE A 15 -1.98 4.01 -4.66
N ALA A 16 -1.05 3.56 -3.81
CA ALA A 16 -1.10 3.83 -2.36
C ALA A 16 -1.03 5.32 -2.05
N VAL A 17 -0.09 6.04 -2.67
CA VAL A 17 0.03 7.50 -2.48
C VAL A 17 -1.22 8.22 -2.99
N ALA A 18 -1.75 7.81 -4.13
CA ALA A 18 -2.97 8.42 -4.68
C ALA A 18 -4.19 8.19 -3.77
N ALA A 19 -4.33 7.01 -3.19
CA ALA A 19 -5.38 6.68 -2.24
C ALA A 19 -5.32 7.57 -1.00
N ASP A 20 -4.15 7.64 -0.34
CA ASP A 20 -3.96 8.45 0.87
C ASP A 20 -4.23 9.95 0.58
N VAL A 21 -3.75 10.47 -0.56
CA VAL A 21 -4.01 11.88 -0.96
C VAL A 21 -5.50 12.13 -1.18
N LEU A 22 -6.19 11.19 -1.82
CA LEU A 22 -7.62 11.30 -2.09
C LEU A 22 -8.44 11.25 -0.80
N GLN A 23 -8.16 10.30 0.09
CA GLN A 23 -8.85 10.16 1.38
C GLN A 23 -8.64 11.39 2.26
N ILE A 24 -7.39 11.85 2.43
CA ILE A 24 -7.09 13.05 3.23
C ILE A 24 -7.76 14.30 2.65
N GLY A 25 -7.68 14.49 1.33
CA GLY A 25 -8.26 15.65 0.66
C GLY A 25 -9.79 15.67 0.69
N LEU A 26 -10.44 14.50 0.63
CA LEU A 26 -11.90 14.36 0.65
C LEU A 26 -12.49 14.11 2.05
N MET A 27 -11.65 13.92 3.07
CA MET A 27 -12.09 13.67 4.45
C MET A 27 -13.17 14.66 4.94
N PRO A 28 -13.10 15.98 4.69
CA PRO A 28 -14.14 16.91 5.13
C PRO A 28 -15.53 16.63 4.52
N VAL A 29 -15.56 16.07 3.31
CA VAL A 29 -16.79 15.70 2.59
C VAL A 29 -17.39 14.40 3.17
N PHE A 30 -16.54 13.46 3.57
CA PHE A 30 -16.97 12.18 4.16
C PHE A 30 -17.48 12.34 5.60
N VAL A 31 -16.86 13.20 6.41
CA VAL A 31 -17.27 13.47 7.81
C VAL A 31 -18.61 14.21 7.88
N ALA A 32 -19.02 14.94 6.85
CA ALA A 32 -20.30 15.66 6.78
C ALA A 32 -21.53 14.74 6.57
N GLY A 33 -21.35 13.42 6.52
CA GLY A 33 -22.42 12.43 6.76
C GLY A 33 -23.18 11.89 5.54
N GLY A 34 -22.92 12.38 4.32
CA GLY A 34 -23.61 11.91 3.10
C GLY A 34 -22.83 10.91 2.23
N PHE A 35 -21.50 10.88 2.36
CA PHE A 35 -20.61 10.18 1.42
C PHE A 35 -19.68 9.15 2.08
N SER A 36 -19.91 8.76 3.34
CA SER A 36 -19.04 7.79 4.03
C SER A 36 -18.95 6.45 3.28
N TRP A 37 -20.04 5.99 2.66
CA TRP A 37 -20.06 4.77 1.86
C TRP A 37 -19.13 4.81 0.63
N VAL A 38 -18.78 6.00 0.13
CA VAL A 38 -17.80 6.17 -0.96
C VAL A 38 -16.38 5.97 -0.45
N ASN A 39 -16.10 6.40 0.79
CA ASN A 39 -14.83 6.15 1.46
C ASN A 39 -14.62 4.65 1.64
N ASP A 40 -15.61 3.96 2.23
CA ASP A 40 -15.55 2.51 2.43
C ASP A 40 -15.35 1.74 1.10
N ALA A 41 -16.02 2.20 0.03
CA ALA A 41 -15.88 1.59 -1.29
C ALA A 41 -14.49 1.81 -1.92
N LEU A 42 -13.91 3.00 -1.74
CA LEU A 42 -12.54 3.31 -2.15
C LEU A 42 -11.56 2.38 -1.45
N ASP A 43 -11.75 2.16 -0.15
CA ASP A 43 -10.82 1.38 0.65
C ASP A 43 -10.84 -0.10 0.30
N VAL A 44 -12.03 -0.67 0.10
CA VAL A 44 -12.18 -2.05 -0.44
C VAL A 44 -11.52 -2.18 -1.81
N ALA A 45 -11.65 -1.17 -2.68
CA ALA A 45 -11.03 -1.19 -4.00
C ALA A 45 -9.50 -1.13 -3.92
N VAL A 46 -8.95 -0.30 -3.04
CA VAL A 46 -7.49 -0.19 -2.82
C VAL A 46 -6.96 -1.50 -2.22
N ALA A 47 -7.63 -2.04 -1.20
CA ALA A 47 -7.28 -3.33 -0.59
C ALA A 47 -7.23 -4.46 -1.62
N ALA A 48 -8.29 -4.62 -2.42
CA ALA A 48 -8.35 -5.63 -3.48
C ALA A 48 -7.23 -5.44 -4.49
N THR A 49 -6.97 -4.19 -4.90
CA THR A 49 -5.89 -3.86 -5.84
C THR A 49 -4.52 -4.25 -5.29
N MET A 50 -4.26 -3.97 -4.01
CA MET A 50 -3.00 -4.35 -3.38
C MET A 50 -2.84 -5.86 -3.24
N VAL A 51 -3.90 -6.59 -2.89
CA VAL A 51 -3.88 -8.05 -2.86
C VAL A 51 -3.60 -8.63 -4.25
N ILE A 52 -4.16 -8.06 -5.32
CA ILE A 52 -3.89 -8.51 -6.70
C ILE A 52 -2.44 -8.22 -7.11
N LEU A 53 -1.92 -7.02 -6.81
CA LEU A 53 -0.59 -6.58 -7.23
C LEU A 53 0.54 -7.22 -6.41
N LEU A 54 0.35 -7.32 -5.11
CA LEU A 54 1.38 -7.70 -4.14
C LEU A 54 1.12 -9.07 -3.51
N GLY A 55 -0.07 -9.65 -3.68
CA GLY A 55 -0.49 -10.83 -2.93
C GLY A 55 -1.01 -10.47 -1.54
N TRP A 56 -1.59 -11.47 -0.88
CA TRP A 56 -2.08 -11.32 0.49
C TRP A 56 -0.94 -11.05 1.48
N HIS A 57 -1.07 -9.99 2.28
CA HIS A 57 -0.17 -9.65 3.39
C HIS A 57 -0.96 -9.36 4.64
N VAL A 58 -0.49 -9.87 5.78
CA VAL A 58 -1.06 -9.55 7.10
C VAL A 58 -0.99 -8.04 7.38
N ALA A 59 -0.06 -7.32 6.75
CA ALA A 59 0.05 -5.86 6.84
C ALA A 59 -1.16 -5.08 6.30
N PHE A 60 -2.08 -5.71 5.56
CA PHE A 60 -3.33 -5.07 5.11
C PHE A 60 -4.49 -5.20 6.11
N LEU A 61 -4.34 -6.02 7.16
CA LEU A 61 -5.34 -6.12 8.23
C LEU A 61 -5.36 -4.87 9.15
N PRO A 62 -4.21 -4.32 9.60
CA PRO A 62 -4.20 -3.10 10.39
C PRO A 62 -4.79 -1.89 9.66
N THR A 63 -4.64 -1.80 8.33
CA THR A 63 -5.23 -0.71 7.52
C THR A 63 -6.75 -0.82 7.47
N LEU A 64 -7.29 -2.03 7.27
CA LEU A 64 -8.74 -2.29 7.33
C LEU A 64 -9.35 -2.04 8.72
N VAL A 65 -8.58 -2.27 9.79
CA VAL A 65 -9.02 -1.98 11.17
C VAL A 65 -8.89 -0.49 11.50
N ALA A 66 -7.92 0.21 10.91
CA ALA A 66 -7.71 1.64 11.10
C ALA A 66 -8.89 2.48 10.60
N GLU A 67 -9.51 2.12 9.47
CA GLU A 67 -10.71 2.80 8.94
C GLU A 67 -11.90 2.80 9.90
N LEU A 68 -12.01 1.79 10.78
CA LEU A 68 -13.09 1.72 11.76
C LEU A 68 -12.95 2.75 12.89
N ILE A 69 -11.81 3.44 12.96
CA ILE A 69 -11.50 4.44 13.98
C ILE A 69 -11.54 5.82 13.31
N PRO A 70 -12.50 6.70 13.69
CA PRO A 70 -12.56 8.06 13.18
C PRO A 70 -11.20 8.75 13.35
N PHE A 71 -10.80 9.53 12.34
CA PHE A 71 -9.55 10.32 12.29
C PHE A 71 -8.25 9.55 12.02
N VAL A 72 -8.24 8.21 11.99
CA VAL A 72 -7.03 7.45 11.64
C VAL A 72 -6.74 7.50 10.13
N ASP A 73 -7.76 7.72 9.29
CA ASP A 73 -7.64 7.96 7.83
C ASP A 73 -6.82 9.20 7.44
N LEU A 74 -6.50 10.06 8.41
CA LEU A 74 -5.58 11.18 8.18
C LEU A 74 -4.12 10.72 8.06
N PHE A 75 -3.81 9.52 8.52
CA PHE A 75 -2.50 8.93 8.35
C PHE A 75 -2.37 8.30 6.97
N PRO A 76 -1.21 8.42 6.30
CA PRO A 76 -0.98 7.80 4.99
C PRO A 76 -0.74 6.29 5.15
N THR A 77 -1.78 5.56 5.58
CA THR A 77 -1.69 4.18 6.04
C THR A 77 -1.40 3.23 4.88
N TRP A 78 -1.98 3.45 3.69
CA TRP A 78 -1.71 2.65 2.50
C TRP A 78 -0.27 2.82 2.03
N THR A 79 0.24 4.05 2.01
CA THR A 79 1.63 4.33 1.67
C THR A 79 2.57 3.61 2.63
N VAL A 80 2.35 3.72 3.94
CA VAL A 80 3.19 3.04 4.95
C VAL A 80 3.16 1.53 4.75
N ALA A 81 1.98 0.93 4.62
CA ALA A 81 1.83 -0.52 4.44
C ALA A 81 2.51 -1.01 3.15
N VAL A 82 2.26 -0.35 2.02
CA VAL A 82 2.84 -0.73 0.72
C VAL A 82 4.36 -0.55 0.71
N PHE A 83 4.88 0.51 1.33
CA PHE A 83 6.33 0.66 1.45
C PHE A 83 6.95 -0.40 2.36
N ALA A 84 6.29 -0.79 3.45
CA ALA A 84 6.76 -1.86 4.32
C ALA A 84 6.83 -3.22 3.59
N VAL A 85 5.78 -3.62 2.86
CA VAL A 85 5.73 -4.92 2.16
C VAL A 85 6.57 -4.95 0.87
N THR A 86 6.99 -3.79 0.37
CA THR A 86 7.88 -3.65 -0.80
C THR A 86 9.31 -3.25 -0.41
N ARG A 87 9.62 -3.17 0.89
CA ARG A 87 10.97 -2.93 1.39
C ARG A 87 11.77 -4.24 1.30
N GLY A 88 12.69 -4.28 0.33
CA GLY A 88 13.56 -5.43 0.09
C GLY A 88 13.47 -5.90 -1.36
N GLY A 89 14.50 -5.56 -2.15
CA GLY A 89 14.50 -5.90 -3.57
C GLY A 89 15.50 -5.12 -4.42
N ALA A 90 16.70 -4.88 -3.90
CA ALA A 90 17.85 -4.86 -4.81
C ALA A 90 18.28 -6.33 -4.94
N PRO A 91 18.18 -6.96 -6.13
CA PRO A 91 18.95 -8.16 -6.39
C PRO A 91 20.41 -7.84 -6.07
N PRO A 92 21.18 -8.76 -5.44
CA PRO A 92 22.62 -8.58 -5.34
C PRO A 92 23.15 -8.27 -6.75
N ALA A 93 24.02 -7.25 -6.85
CA ALA A 93 24.64 -6.91 -8.11
C ALA A 93 25.25 -8.19 -8.74
N PRO A 94 24.98 -8.50 -10.02
CA PRO A 94 25.63 -9.62 -10.67
C PRO A 94 27.15 -9.35 -10.66
N GLY A 95 27.89 -10.00 -9.76
CA GLY A 95 29.36 -9.88 -9.75
C GLY A 95 30.08 -10.02 -8.41
N VAL A 96 29.42 -9.96 -7.24
CA VAL A 96 30.13 -10.14 -5.96
C VAL A 96 30.13 -11.62 -5.56
N GLY A 97 30.92 -12.43 -6.27
CA GLY A 97 31.37 -13.72 -5.77
C GLY A 97 32.54 -13.53 -4.79
N PRO A 98 32.70 -14.39 -3.78
CA PRO A 98 33.81 -14.29 -2.84
C PRO A 98 35.14 -14.43 -3.61
N SER A 99 35.97 -13.39 -3.58
CA SER A 99 37.35 -13.45 -4.08
C SER A 99 38.11 -14.47 -3.23
N LYS A 100 38.48 -15.59 -3.85
CA LYS A 100 39.33 -16.61 -3.24
C LYS A 100 40.71 -16.00 -2.95
N PRO A 101 41.22 -16.06 -1.72
CA PRO A 101 42.59 -15.61 -1.44
C PRO A 101 43.60 -16.51 -2.16
N ALA A 102 44.64 -15.87 -2.69
CA ALA A 102 45.75 -16.47 -3.45
C ALA A 102 46.70 -17.27 -2.56
#